data_AF-A0A3B1E5D7-F1
#
_entry.id   AF-A0A3B1E5D7-F1
#
_cell.length_a   1.000
_cell.length_b   1.000
_cell.length_c   1.000
_cell.angle_alpha   90.00
_cell.angle_beta   90.00
_cell.angle_gamma   90.00
#
_symmetry.space_group_name_H-M   'P 1'
#
loop_
_entity.id
_entity.type
_entity.pdbx_description
1 polymer ?
#
loop_
_entity_poly.entity_id
_entity_poly.type
_entity_poly.pdbx_seq_one_letter_code
_entity_poly.pdbx_strand_id
1 'polypeptide(L)'
;MSLCVVIYFIYKYMTNKEKNIRKYYFEILDNLDFNQSKQSAYIITKYGEKLAVTQREKQLLHELVNKLKPYKYKKEVAYFNDDVKNSFKLFMDSLDI
;
A
#
# COMPACT_ATOMS: atom_id res chain seq x y z
N MET A 1 -15.57 -30.05 22.26
CA MET A 1 -15.45 -30.32 20.80
C MET A 1 -16.09 -29.21 19.97
N SER A 2 -17.38 -28.89 20.16
CA SER A 2 -18.10 -27.91 19.32
C SER A 2 -17.59 -26.46 19.43
N LEU A 3 -17.18 -25.99 20.61
CA LEU A 3 -16.72 -24.60 20.80
C LEU A 3 -15.40 -24.31 20.04
N CYS A 4 -14.46 -25.26 20.04
CA CYS A 4 -13.18 -25.12 19.34
C CYS A 4 -13.35 -25.03 17.83
N VAL A 5 -14.31 -25.78 17.27
CA VAL A 5 -14.64 -25.75 15.84
C VAL A 5 -15.20 -24.37 15.46
N VAL A 6 -16.12 -23.83 16.26
CA VAL A 6 -16.69 -22.48 16.03
C VAL A 6 -15.60 -21.40 16.09
N ILE A 7 -14.72 -21.44 17.10
CA ILE A 7 -13.59 -20.49 17.22
C ILE A 7 -12.65 -20.60 16.00
N TYR A 8 -12.35 -21.82 15.55
CA TYR A 8 -11.52 -22.04 14.36
C TYR A 8 -12.16 -21.46 13.10
N PHE A 9 -13.45 -21.65 12.87
CA PHE A 9 -14.15 -21.08 11.71
C PHE A 9 -14.20 -19.55 11.75
N ILE A 10 -14.41 -18.94 12.92
CA ILE A 10 -14.35 -17.48 13.08
C ILE A 10 -12.95 -16.95 12.75
N TYR A 11 -11.92 -17.57 13.30
CA TYR A 11 -10.53 -17.21 13.01
C TYR A 11 -10.20 -17.33 11.51
N LYS A 12 -10.60 -18.43 10.87
CA LYS A 12 -10.40 -18.66 9.44
C LYS A 12 -11.14 -17.64 8.57
N TYR A 13 -12.36 -17.27 8.95
CA TYR A 13 -13.14 -16.27 8.22
C TYR A 13 -12.51 -14.87 8.34
N MET A 14 -12.09 -14.47 9.54
CA MET A 14 -11.43 -13.18 9.78
C MET A 14 -10.12 -13.06 8.99
N THR A 15 -9.27 -14.08 9.04
CA THR A 15 -7.98 -14.09 8.32
C THR A 15 -8.16 -14.06 6.80
N ASN A 16 -9.14 -14.79 6.24
CA ASN A 16 -9.44 -14.71 4.81
C ASN A 16 -9.96 -13.31 4.40
N LYS A 17 -10.80 -12.69 5.23
CA LYS A 17 -11.31 -11.34 4.96
C LYS A 17 -10.18 -10.31 4.94
N GLU A 18 -9.25 -10.38 5.88
CA GLU A 18 -8.08 -9.48 5.92
C GLU A 18 -7.19 -9.64 4.69
N LYS A 19 -6.90 -10.88 4.26
CA LYS A 19 -6.15 -11.15 3.02
C LYS A 19 -6.84 -10.54 1.80
N ASN A 20 -8.16 -10.71 1.67
CA ASN A 20 -8.93 -10.13 0.57
C ASN A 20 -8.85 -8.59 0.56
N ILE A 21 -8.88 -7.96 1.73
CA ILE A 21 -8.79 -6.50 1.85
C ILE A 21 -7.38 -6.00 1.49
N ARG A 22 -6.32 -6.69 1.94
CA ARG A 22 -4.94 -6.34 1.55
C ARG A 22 -4.73 -6.48 0.05
N LYS A 23 -5.21 -7.58 -0.54
CA LYS A 23 -5.15 -7.79 -2.00
C LYS A 23 -5.85 -6.67 -2.77
N TYR A 24 -7.04 -6.26 -2.32
CA TYR A 24 -7.75 -5.12 -2.90
C TYR A 24 -6.94 -3.81 -2.86
N TYR A 25 -6.26 -3.51 -1.74
CA TYR A 25 -5.40 -2.32 -1.65
C TYR A 25 -4.15 -2.42 -2.54
N PHE A 26 -3.57 -3.61 -2.67
CA PHE A 26 -2.46 -3.85 -3.58
C PHE A 26 -2.88 -3.61 -5.03
N GLU A 27 -4.02 -4.16 -5.46
CA GLU A 27 -4.55 -3.95 -6.82
C GLU A 27 -4.79 -2.47 -7.15
N ILE A 28 -5.25 -1.67 -6.17
CA ILE A 28 -5.37 -0.21 -6.35
C ILE A 28 -4.00 0.45 -6.63
N LEU A 29 -2.94 0.00 -5.95
CA LEU A 29 -1.59 0.53 -6.15
C LEU A 29 -0.92 0.01 -7.43
N ASP A 30 -1.19 -1.24 -7.80
CA ASP A 30 -0.62 -1.87 -8.99
C ASP A 30 -1.20 -1.27 -10.29
N ASN A 31 -2.49 -0.92 -10.28
CA ASN A 31 -3.18 -0.32 -11.44
C ASN A 31 -3.12 1.22 -11.45
N LEU A 32 -2.17 1.81 -10.72
CA LEU A 32 -2.17 3.24 -10.46
C LEU A 32 -1.59 4.01 -11.65
N ASP A 33 -2.36 4.96 -12.19
CA ASP A 33 -1.90 5.84 -13.26
C ASP A 33 -0.99 6.95 -12.70
N PHE A 34 0.27 7.00 -13.13
CA PHE A 34 1.23 8.03 -12.72
C PHE A 34 1.09 9.35 -13.47
N ASN A 35 0.24 9.42 -14.49
CA ASN A 35 -0.05 10.69 -15.18
C ASN A 35 -0.71 11.70 -14.25
N GLN A 36 -1.45 11.24 -13.24
CA GLN A 36 -2.08 12.09 -12.22
C GLN A 36 -1.26 12.16 -10.93
N SER A 37 0.03 12.52 -11.04
CA SER A 37 1.03 12.41 -9.96
C SER A 37 0.58 12.96 -8.59
N LYS A 38 -0.22 14.03 -8.55
CA LYS A 38 -0.82 14.53 -7.29
C LYS A 38 -1.77 13.51 -6.65
N GLN A 39 -2.76 13.05 -7.42
CA GLN A 39 -3.73 12.06 -6.97
C GLN A 39 -3.01 10.76 -6.60
N SER A 40 -2.08 10.32 -7.44
CA SER A 40 -1.25 9.15 -7.22
C SER A 40 -0.50 9.23 -5.89
N ALA A 41 0.10 10.37 -5.57
CA ALA A 41 0.82 10.55 -4.31
C ALA A 41 -0.08 10.39 -3.06
N TYR A 42 -1.32 10.88 -3.13
CA TYR A 42 -2.31 10.68 -2.07
C TYR A 42 -2.77 9.23 -1.96
N ILE A 43 -3.04 8.58 -3.09
CA ILE A 43 -3.46 7.17 -3.15
C ILE A 43 -2.35 6.27 -2.60
N ILE A 44 -1.10 6.45 -3.05
CA ILE A 44 0.07 5.70 -2.57
C ILE A 44 0.23 5.87 -1.06
N THR A 45 0.17 7.10 -0.53
CA THR A 45 0.29 7.32 0.92
C THR A 45 -0.81 6.54 1.67
N LYS A 46 -2.07 6.70 1.25
CA LYS A 46 -3.24 6.16 1.95
C LYS A 46 -3.27 4.62 1.95
N TYR A 47 -3.03 3.99 0.81
CA TYR A 47 -3.11 2.54 0.72
C TYR A 47 -1.81 1.86 1.10
N GLY A 48 -0.66 2.51 0.92
CA GLY A 48 0.62 2.03 1.44
C GLY A 48 0.60 1.84 2.95
N GLU A 49 0.03 2.81 3.70
CA GLU A 49 -0.12 2.71 5.16
C GLU A 49 -0.98 1.51 5.60
N LYS A 50 -1.92 1.08 4.77
CA LYS A 50 -2.76 -0.10 5.04
C LYS A 50 -2.09 -1.42 4.68
N LEU A 51 -1.09 -1.38 3.81
CA LEU A 51 -0.36 -2.56 3.32
C LEU A 51 0.88 -2.87 4.14
N ALA A 52 1.56 -1.84 4.66
CA ALA A 52 2.80 -1.97 5.41
C ALA A 52 2.58 -2.50 6.83
N VAL A 53 2.89 -3.78 7.04
CA VAL A 53 2.74 -4.49 8.32
C VAL A 53 4.08 -4.64 9.02
N THR A 54 5.10 -5.10 8.30
CA THR A 54 6.44 -5.36 8.82
C THR A 54 7.24 -4.06 9.00
N GLN A 55 8.29 -4.10 9.82
CA GLN A 55 9.16 -2.94 10.01
C GLN A 55 9.83 -2.51 8.70
N ARG A 56 10.24 -3.47 7.86
CA ARG A 56 10.87 -3.19 6.56
C ARG A 56 9.92 -2.49 5.60
N GLU A 57 8.69 -3.01 5.45
CA GLU A 57 7.66 -2.38 4.61
C GLU A 57 7.35 -0.95 5.07
N LYS A 58 7.25 -0.73 6.40
CA LYS A 58 7.00 0.59 6.98
C LYS A 58 8.15 1.57 6.71
N GLN A 59 9.40 1.10 6.75
CA GLN A 59 10.57 1.91 6.41
C GLN A 59 10.56 2.32 4.94
N LEU A 60 10.33 1.36 4.03
CA LEU A 60 10.25 1.62 2.59
C LEU A 60 9.10 2.58 2.26
N LEU A 61 7.94 2.39 2.88
CA LEU A 61 6.81 3.30 2.74
C LEU A 61 7.15 4.72 3.24
N HIS A 62 7.80 4.84 4.40
CA HIS A 62 8.17 6.13 4.96
C HIS A 62 9.13 6.90 4.02
N GLU A 63 10.14 6.22 3.48
CA GLU A 63 11.06 6.80 2.49
C GLU A 63 10.31 7.27 1.23
N LEU A 64 9.44 6.42 0.69
CA LEU A 64 8.59 6.74 -0.45
C LEU A 64 7.67 7.95 -0.17
N VAL A 65 6.97 7.96 0.96
CA VAL A 65 6.06 9.05 1.35
C VAL A 65 6.82 10.37 1.48
N ASN A 66 8.04 10.36 2.00
CA ASN A 66 8.88 11.54 2.06
C ASN A 66 9.19 12.09 0.66
N LYS A 67 9.51 11.22 -0.30
CA LYS A 67 9.72 11.59 -1.71
C LYS A 67 8.45 12.07 -2.40
N LEU A 68 7.27 11.63 -1.95
CA LEU A 68 5.97 12.05 -2.48
C LEU A 68 5.48 13.41 -1.96
N LYS A 69 6.05 13.96 -0.87
CA LYS A 69 5.63 15.26 -0.30
C LYS A 69 5.56 16.40 -1.33
N PRO A 70 6.56 16.61 -2.21
CA PRO A 70 6.51 17.68 -3.21
C PRO A 70 5.33 17.55 -4.18
N TYR A 71 4.82 16.33 -4.37
CA TYR A 71 3.76 16.04 -5.33
C TYR A 71 2.34 16.27 -4.76
N LYS A 72 2.20 16.29 -3.43
CA LYS A 72 0.90 16.45 -2.75
C LYS A 72 0.49 17.91 -2.62
N TYR A 73 1.44 18.79 -2.32
CA TYR A 73 1.15 20.15 -1.85
C TYR A 73 1.29 21.24 -2.91
N LYS A 74 1.97 20.97 -4.04
CA LYS A 74 2.09 21.95 -5.13
C LYS A 74 0.79 22.05 -5.94
N LYS A 75 0.52 23.24 -6.49
CA LYS A 75 -0.67 23.52 -7.33
C LYS A 75 -0.54 22.83 -8.69
N GLU A 76 0.62 22.99 -9.32
CA GLU A 76 1.06 22.25 -10.50
C GLU A 76 2.18 21.30 -10.11
N VAL A 77 2.12 20.09 -10.65
CA VAL A 77 2.98 19.00 -10.21
C VAL A 77 3.58 18.33 -11.44
N ALA A 78 4.91 18.18 -11.43
CA ALA A 78 5.59 17.38 -12.43
C ALA A 78 5.20 15.90 -12.31
N TYR A 79 5.42 15.15 -13.39
CA TYR A 79 5.35 13.70 -13.35
C TYR A 79 6.35 13.13 -12.33
N PHE A 80 6.03 11.96 -11.78
CA PHE A 80 6.99 11.24 -10.94
C PHE A 80 8.30 11.02 -11.68
N ASN A 81 9.38 11.46 -11.06
CA ASN A 81 10.74 11.13 -11.49
C ASN A 81 11.04 9.64 -11.25
N ASP A 82 12.14 9.17 -11.83
CA ASP A 82 12.51 7.75 -11.73
C ASP A 82 12.85 7.33 -10.30
N ASP A 83 13.35 8.26 -9.47
CA ASP A 83 13.62 7.98 -8.05
C ASP A 83 12.35 7.62 -7.27
N VAL A 84 11.25 8.36 -7.49
CA VAL A 84 9.93 8.06 -6.88
C VAL A 84 9.40 6.73 -7.42
N LYS A 85 9.48 6.50 -8.73
CA LYS A 85 9.01 5.24 -9.35
C LYS A 85 9.78 4.02 -8.84
N ASN A 86 11.10 4.14 -8.71
CA ASN A 86 11.96 3.08 -8.18
C ASN A 86 11.64 2.82 -6.70
N SER A 87 11.47 3.88 -5.90
CA SER A 87 11.09 3.73 -4.49
C SER A 87 9.70 3.10 -4.32
N PHE A 88 8.76 3.45 -5.19
CA PHE A 88 7.43 2.84 -5.24
C PHE A 88 7.53 1.36 -5.59
N LYS A 89 8.30 1.01 -6.62
CA LYS A 89 8.54 -0.38 -7.00
C LYS A 89 9.17 -1.19 -5.87
N LEU A 90 10.21 -0.67 -5.22
CA LEU A 90 10.84 -1.34 -4.07
C LEU A 90 9.88 -1.58 -2.91
N PHE A 91 8.98 -0.61 -2.65
CA PHE A 91 7.93 -0.80 -1.67
C PHE A 91 6.97 -1.92 -2.11
N MET A 92 6.46 -1.90 -3.34
CA MET A 92 5.54 -2.91 -3.87
C MET A 92 6.16 -4.32 -3.86
N ASP A 93 7.41 -4.45 -4.30
CA ASP A 93 8.16 -5.72 -4.32
C ASP A 93 8.41 -6.28 -2.91
N SER A 94 8.31 -5.45 -1.87
CA SER A 94 8.49 -5.87 -0.48
C SER A 94 7.24 -6.46 0.17
N LEU A 95 6.07 -6.28 -0.45
CA LEU A 95 4.78 -6.71 0.09
C LEU A 95 4.56 -8.20 -0.18
N ASP A 96 4.34 -8.97 0.89
CA ASP A 96 3.89 -10.37 0.80
C ASP A 96 2.35 -10.40 0.79
N ILE A 97 1.75 -10.48 -0.40
CA ILE A 97 0.30 -10.37 -0.67
C ILE A 97 -0.19 -11.47 -1.60
#